data_AF-A0A4Q1ZQX5-F1
#
_entry.id   AF-A0A4Q1ZQX5-F1
#
_cell.length_a   1.000
_cell.length_b   1.000
_cell.length_c   1.000
_cell.angle_alpha   90.00
_cell.angle_beta   90.00
_cell.angle_gamma   90.00
#
_symmetry.space_group_name_H-M   'P 1'
#
loop_
_entity.id
_entity.type
_entity.pdbx_description
1 polymer ?
#
loop_
_entity_poly.entity_id
_entity_poly.type
_entity_poly.pdbx_seq_one_letter_code
_entity_poly.pdbx_strand_id
1 'polypeptide(L)'
;MTYKPSPINVNDIDLTEDLELLVAKLSKNTHEIWSAERANDGWVYGTERNDKLKTHPCLVPYNELPENEKKYDQIIVENVIKAAIKLGYNIKL
;
A
#
# COMPACT_ATOMS: atom_id res chain seq x y z
N MET A 1 -5.32 -0.11 -30.17
CA MET A 1 -3.96 -0.04 -29.58
C MET A 1 -4.02 -0.71 -28.22
N THR A 2 -3.14 -1.66 -27.94
CA THR A 2 -3.08 -2.34 -26.64
C THR A 2 -2.15 -1.56 -25.72
N TYR A 3 -2.61 -1.20 -24.53
CA TYR A 3 -1.80 -0.55 -23.50
C TYR A 3 -0.60 -1.44 -23.11
N LYS A 4 0.59 -0.84 -22.98
CA LYS A 4 1.81 -1.52 -22.52
C LYS A 4 2.41 -0.74 -21.34
N PRO A 5 2.33 -1.26 -20.09
CA PRO A 5 2.91 -0.59 -18.94
C PRO A 5 4.45 -0.60 -19.00
N SER A 6 5.08 0.45 -18.46
CA SER A 6 6.53 0.58 -18.36
C SER A 6 6.90 1.23 -17.02
N PRO A 7 6.90 0.46 -15.92
CA PRO A 7 7.27 1.00 -14.60
C PRO A 7 8.77 1.32 -14.52
N ILE A 8 9.15 2.20 -13.59
CA ILE A 8 10.55 2.47 -13.29
C ILE A 8 11.20 1.19 -12.76
N ASN A 9 12.34 0.79 -13.32
CA ASN A 9 13.11 -0.33 -12.79
C ASN A 9 13.82 0.11 -11.49
N VAL A 10 13.48 -0.57 -10.40
CA VAL A 10 13.97 -0.29 -9.05
C VAL A 10 14.74 -1.46 -8.44
N ASN A 11 15.05 -2.49 -9.23
CA ASN A 11 15.69 -3.72 -8.74
C ASN A 11 17.14 -3.51 -8.27
N ASP A 12 17.75 -2.38 -8.64
CA ASP A 12 19.10 -1.98 -8.24
C ASP A 12 19.12 -0.99 -7.07
N ILE A 13 17.96 -0.75 -6.44
CA ILE A 13 17.85 0.09 -5.25
C ILE A 13 17.62 -0.80 -4.04
N ASP A 14 18.58 -0.79 -3.12
CA ASP A 14 18.44 -1.37 -1.79
C ASP A 14 18.02 -0.29 -0.79
N LEU A 15 17.09 -0.63 0.11
CA LEU A 15 16.65 0.27 1.17
C LEU A 15 17.55 0.09 2.40
N THR A 16 17.78 1.18 3.12
CA THR A 16 18.38 1.13 4.46
C THR A 16 17.32 0.70 5.49
N GLU A 17 17.75 0.23 6.66
CA GLU A 17 16.84 -0.18 7.75
C GLU A 17 15.82 0.91 8.12
N ASP A 18 16.25 2.19 8.16
CA ASP A 18 15.36 3.32 8.42
C ASP A 18 14.27 3.47 7.34
N LEU A 19 14.60 3.21 6.08
CA LEU A 19 13.65 3.28 4.98
C LEU A 19 12.72 2.07 4.96
N GLU A 20 13.17 0.89 5.38
CA GLU A 20 12.31 -0.28 5.58
C GLU A 20 11.29 -0.03 6.71
N LEU A 21 11.72 0.61 7.81
CA LEU A 21 10.81 1.04 8.88
C LEU A 21 9.81 2.09 8.37
N LEU A 22 10.25 2.99 7.50
CA LEU A 22 9.38 3.96 6.85
C LEU A 22 8.35 3.26 5.93
N VAL A 23 8.75 2.25 5.16
CA VAL A 23 7.84 1.42 4.35
C VAL A 23 6.74 0.84 5.25
N ALA A 24 7.10 0.23 6.38
CA ALA A 24 6.12 -0.37 7.29
C ALA A 24 5.10 0.68 7.83
N LYS A 25 5.59 1.86 8.24
CA LYS A 25 4.73 2.96 8.73
C LYS A 25 3.81 3.49 7.63
N LEU A 26 4.33 3.70 6.41
CA LEU A 26 3.57 4.22 5.28
C LEU A 26 2.58 3.19 4.73
N SER A 27 2.89 1.89 4.79
CA SER A 27 1.97 0.82 4.40
C SER A 27 0.74 0.82 5.31
N LYS A 28 0.97 0.88 6.63
CA LYS A 28 -0.12 1.05 7.59
C LYS A 28 -0.92 2.32 7.31
N ASN A 29 -0.25 3.46 7.13
CA ASN A 29 -0.95 4.72 6.91
C ASN A 29 -1.79 4.72 5.61
N THR A 30 -1.28 4.12 4.54
CA THR A 30 -2.04 3.95 3.28
C THR A 30 -3.32 3.16 3.50
N HIS A 31 -3.26 2.09 4.29
CA HIS A 31 -4.43 1.31 4.68
C HIS A 31 -5.43 2.11 5.51
N GLU A 32 -4.97 2.90 6.47
CA GLU A 32 -5.84 3.76 7.28
C GLU A 32 -6.54 4.83 6.42
N ILE A 33 -5.84 5.43 5.45
CA ILE A 33 -6.42 6.39 4.50
C ILE A 33 -7.51 5.71 3.66
N TRP A 34 -7.20 4.57 3.04
CA TRP A 34 -8.17 3.81 2.25
C TRP A 34 -9.38 3.41 3.09
N SER A 35 -9.17 2.93 4.32
CA SER A 35 -10.23 2.52 5.23
C SER A 35 -11.12 3.69 5.63
N ALA A 36 -10.54 4.86 5.90
CA ALA A 36 -11.27 6.08 6.23
C ALA A 36 -12.14 6.56 5.05
N GLU A 37 -11.60 6.57 3.83
CA GLU A 37 -12.35 6.91 2.61
C GLU A 37 -13.52 5.94 2.40
N ARG A 38 -13.27 4.64 2.54
CA ARG A 38 -14.31 3.61 2.41
C ARG A 38 -15.39 3.75 3.47
N ALA A 39 -15.01 3.98 4.74
CA ALA A 39 -15.97 4.21 5.81
C ALA A 39 -16.82 5.46 5.55
N ASN A 40 -16.22 6.55 5.07
CA ASN A 40 -16.94 7.76 4.68
C ASN A 40 -17.93 7.52 3.52
N ASP A 41 -17.58 6.63 2.59
CA ASP A 41 -18.46 6.18 1.52
C ASP A 41 -19.54 5.19 1.99
N GLY A 42 -19.61 4.88 3.28
CA GLY A 42 -20.59 3.98 3.89
C GLY A 42 -20.25 2.50 3.72
N TRP A 43 -18.98 2.17 3.47
CA TRP A 43 -18.53 0.79 3.49
C TRP A 43 -18.29 0.30 4.91
N VAL A 44 -18.53 -0.99 5.11
CA VAL A 44 -18.36 -1.69 6.38
C VAL A 44 -17.60 -2.99 6.17
N TYR A 45 -17.13 -3.58 7.26
CA TYR A 45 -16.57 -4.92 7.23
C TYR A 45 -17.60 -5.95 6.72
N GLY A 46 -17.14 -6.91 5.94
CA GLY A 46 -17.85 -8.16 5.64
C GLY A 46 -16.88 -9.21 5.11
N THR A 47 -17.23 -10.49 5.24
CA THR A 47 -16.33 -11.61 4.91
C THR A 47 -15.92 -11.66 3.44
N GLU A 48 -16.70 -11.02 2.56
CA GLU A 48 -16.44 -10.92 1.13
C GLU A 48 -16.72 -9.50 0.64
N ARG A 49 -16.10 -9.15 -0.49
CA ARG A 49 -16.38 -7.88 -1.15
C ARG A 49 -17.77 -7.91 -1.78
N ASN A 50 -18.61 -6.96 -1.42
CA ASN A 50 -19.92 -6.76 -2.03
C ASN A 50 -20.20 -5.27 -2.25
N ASP A 51 -20.14 -4.82 -3.50
CA ASP A 51 -20.27 -3.40 -3.83
C ASP A 51 -21.71 -2.88 -3.62
N LYS A 52 -22.72 -3.75 -3.73
CA LYS A 52 -24.12 -3.37 -3.50
C LYS A 52 -24.42 -3.16 -2.01
N LEU A 53 -23.89 -4.05 -1.17
CA LEU A 53 -24.01 -3.96 0.30
C LEU A 53 -22.92 -3.08 0.93
N LYS A 54 -21.94 -2.63 0.13
CA LYS A 54 -20.75 -1.91 0.53
C LYS A 54 -19.96 -2.63 1.63
N THR A 55 -19.68 -3.91 1.44
CA THR A 55 -18.83 -4.69 2.36
C THR A 55 -17.47 -4.98 1.78
N HIS A 56 -16.41 -4.99 2.61
CA HIS A 56 -15.07 -5.39 2.19
C HIS A 56 -14.33 -6.14 3.31
N PRO A 57 -13.61 -7.26 3.01
CA PRO A 57 -12.93 -8.06 4.03
C PRO A 57 -11.74 -7.34 4.67
N CYS A 58 -11.09 -6.44 3.92
CA CYS A 58 -9.96 -5.67 4.43
C CYS A 58 -10.35 -4.47 5.32
N LEU A 59 -11.64 -4.19 5.57
CA LEU A 59 -12.04 -3.12 6.50
C LEU A 59 -11.89 -3.56 7.95
N VAL A 60 -10.65 -3.83 8.33
CA VAL A 60 -10.16 -4.26 9.65
C VAL A 60 -8.90 -3.45 9.99
N PRO A 61 -8.49 -3.40 11.27
CA PRO A 61 -7.21 -2.83 11.66
C PRO A 61 -6.04 -3.43 10.86
N TYR A 62 -5.03 -2.61 10.51
CA TYR A 62 -3.91 -3.05 9.66
C TYR A 62 -3.22 -4.33 10.16
N ASN A 63 -3.09 -4.51 11.48
CA ASN A 63 -2.49 -5.70 12.10
C ASN A 63 -3.33 -6.98 11.94
N GLU A 64 -4.62 -6.86 11.64
CA GLU A 64 -5.56 -7.95 11.42
C GLU A 64 -5.74 -8.31 9.94
N LEU A 65 -5.10 -7.57 9.03
CA LEU A 65 -5.12 -7.90 7.61
C LEU A 65 -4.51 -9.29 7.35
N PRO A 66 -5.02 -10.00 6.34
CA PRO A 66 -4.35 -11.17 5.80
C PRO A 66 -2.90 -10.85 5.40
N GLU A 67 -1.97 -11.75 5.68
CA GLU A 67 -0.54 -11.53 5.42
C GLU A 67 -0.24 -11.26 3.93
N ASN A 68 -1.01 -11.83 3.01
CA ASN A 68 -0.88 -11.55 1.58
C ASN A 68 -1.25 -10.10 1.23
N GLU A 69 -2.27 -9.53 1.89
CA GLU A 69 -2.68 -8.14 1.68
C GLU A 69 -1.66 -7.18 2.28
N LYS A 70 -1.20 -7.43 3.51
CA LYS A 70 -0.11 -6.64 4.13
C LYS A 70 1.14 -6.60 3.26
N LYS A 71 1.53 -7.77 2.73
CA LYS A 71 2.70 -7.90 1.86
C LYS A 71 2.51 -7.14 0.55
N TYR A 72 1.30 -7.16 -0.01
CA TYR A 72 0.98 -6.39 -1.21
C TYR A 72 1.15 -4.89 -0.97
N ASP A 73 0.59 -4.37 0.13
CA ASP A 73 0.73 -2.94 0.51
C ASP A 73 2.19 -2.55 0.69
N GLN A 74 2.97 -3.39 1.41
CA GLN A 74 4.40 -3.17 1.62
C GLN A 74 5.18 -3.14 0.32
N ILE A 75 4.93 -4.08 -0.60
CA ILE A 75 5.59 -4.11 -1.92
C ILE A 75 5.26 -2.84 -2.72
N ILE A 76 4.03 -2.35 -2.69
CA ILE A 76 3.67 -1.10 -3.38
C ILE A 76 4.47 0.07 -2.81
N VAL A 77 4.43 0.24 -1.49
CA VAL A 77 5.09 1.36 -0.82
C VAL A 77 6.61 1.27 -1.00
N GLU A 78 7.20 0.09 -0.90
CA GLU A 78 8.62 -0.16 -1.16
C GLU A 78 9.01 0.29 -2.58
N ASN A 79 8.25 -0.14 -3.60
CA ASN A 79 8.51 0.24 -4.98
C ASN A 79 8.38 1.76 -5.19
N VAL A 80 7.43 2.41 -4.52
CA VAL A 80 7.27 3.88 -4.59
C VAL A 80 8.49 4.59 -3.99
N ILE A 81 8.97 4.15 -2.81
CA ILE A 81 10.15 4.73 -2.17
C ILE A 81 11.39 4.51 -3.05
N LYS A 82 11.59 3.28 -3.54
CA LYS A 82 12.73 2.98 -4.42
C LYS A 82 12.67 3.78 -5.72
N ALA A 83 11.48 3.98 -6.29
CA ALA A 83 11.30 4.81 -7.47
C ALA A 83 11.64 6.28 -7.19
N ALA A 84 11.24 6.83 -6.04
CA ALA A 84 11.63 8.18 -5.65
C ALA A 84 13.16 8.32 -5.54
N ILE A 85 13.84 7.34 -4.93
CA ILE A 85 15.31 7.32 -4.85
C ILE A 85 15.93 7.23 -6.25
N LYS A 86 15.41 6.35 -7.13
CA LYS A 86 15.85 6.21 -8.52
C LYS A 86 15.70 7.52 -9.32
N LEU A 87 14.70 8.33 -8.99
CA LEU A 87 14.46 9.66 -9.58
C LEU A 87 15.34 10.77 -8.99
N GLY A 88 16.22 10.44 -8.03
CA GLY A 88 17.19 11.38 -7.44
C GLY A 88 16.74 12.06 -6.16
N TYR A 89 15.61 11.66 -5.57
CA TYR A 89 15.20 12.17 -4.26
C TYR A 89 16.00 11.52 -3.13
N ASN A 90 16.29 12.30 -2.10
CA ASN A 90 16.93 11.82 -0.88
C ASN A 90 15.92 11.93 0.27
N ILE A 91 15.52 10.78 0.81
CA ILE A 91 14.57 10.69 1.92
C ILE A 91 15.39 10.49 3.20
N LYS A 92 15.28 11.44 4.13
CA LYS A 92 15.98 11.43 5.41
C LYS A 92 14.96 11.52 6.55
N LEU A 93 15.33 10.96 7.70
CA LEU A 93 14.59 11.11 8.95
C LEU A 93 14.63 12.57 9.45
#